data_AF-A0A2V7MNK4-F1
#
_entry.id   AF-A0A2V7MNK4-F1
#
_cell.length_a   1.000
_cell.length_b   1.000
_cell.length_c   1.000
_cell.angle_alpha   90.00
_cell.angle_beta   90.00
_cell.angle_gamma   90.00
#
_symmetry.space_group_name_H-M   'P 1'
#
loop_
_entity.id
_entity.type
_entity.pdbx_description
1 polymer ?
#
loop_
_entity_poly.entity_id
_entity_poly.type
_entity_poly.pdbx_seq_one_letter_code
_entity_poly.pdbx_strand_id
1 'polypeptide(L)'
;MLSTRVVKLGGNELDRPDWLAACARALVRLDPVVVVHGGGRAVSALSRRLGLPVEKRDGRRVTTPEVAEVVELVMAGPVNRQVVTALRAAGLDAVGLSGVDGGLLAAQPAPGGLGHVGEIAGVRVALLESFLLAGLTPVIAPMAPAPGRRPRRPHRRSAAPGRRPSGHADHPRPRGPAGVTAMPSGASALPTAPALLDVYARVGPLFVRGEGVELIADNGARYLDFVAGIGVNALGYNHPVIRAAVERALGSGLIHVSNLYRSDAGERLAEELVARSFADRAFFCNSGAEANEAAFKFARKWSGKSEIVAFSGSFHGRLFATLAATDRPDYRKPFEPLVPGIRIVPREDWAAVDHAVSASRTAAVIVEPVQGEGGVRPVDAEWLGFVRELCDSRGVAIIFDEVQCGLGRTGSLFAYEQAGVVPDILTLAKPLAGGLPMGAVLVTSAVAAALKPGDHATTFGGGPLVASVALEVVRTIADPAFLADVRRKAEWLGARLARLAAGAPRVAEVRGRGLMWGLELRSPAACRWGRCS
;
A
#
# COMPACT_ATOMS: atom_id res chain seq x y z
N MET A 1 41.78 -5.79 -12.97
CA MET A 1 40.55 -6.02 -13.74
C MET A 1 40.10 -7.44 -13.51
N LEU A 2 38.89 -7.66 -12.98
CA LEU A 2 38.31 -9.00 -12.89
C LEU A 2 38.15 -9.55 -14.31
N SER A 3 38.75 -10.70 -14.63
CA SER A 3 38.52 -11.38 -15.91
C SER A 3 37.12 -11.98 -15.88
N THR A 4 36.12 -11.18 -16.25
CA THR A 4 34.71 -11.57 -16.23
C THR A 4 34.36 -12.29 -17.53
N ARG A 5 33.72 -13.46 -17.41
CA ARG A 5 33.23 -14.22 -18.58
C ARG A 5 31.75 -13.93 -18.80
N VAL A 6 31.33 -13.78 -20.06
CA VAL A 6 29.92 -13.65 -20.43
C VAL A 6 29.48 -14.93 -21.13
N VAL A 7 28.44 -15.61 -20.61
CA VAL A 7 27.93 -16.86 -21.15
C VAL A 7 26.48 -16.68 -21.61
N LYS A 8 26.21 -17.03 -22.86
CA LYS A 8 24.85 -17.05 -23.41
C LYS A 8 24.23 -18.43 -23.21
N LEU A 9 23.13 -18.50 -22.46
CA LEU A 9 22.23 -19.66 -22.41
C LEU A 9 21.06 -19.41 -23.37
N GLY A 10 20.66 -20.37 -24.18
CA GLY A 10 19.56 -20.15 -25.13
C GLY A 10 19.35 -21.31 -26.09
N GLY A 11 18.51 -21.08 -27.10
CA GLY A 11 18.08 -22.13 -28.02
C GLY A 11 16.92 -22.96 -27.48
N ASN A 12 16.63 -24.08 -28.15
CA ASN A 12 15.51 -24.96 -27.82
C ASN A 12 15.74 -25.79 -26.55
N GLU A 13 16.99 -25.85 -26.07
CA GLU A 13 17.40 -26.67 -24.93
C GLU A 13 17.16 -25.99 -23.58
N LEU A 14 16.94 -24.66 -23.56
CA LEU A 14 16.77 -23.90 -22.31
C LEU A 14 15.58 -24.39 -21.47
N ASP A 15 14.54 -24.92 -22.13
CA ASP A 15 13.34 -25.43 -21.47
C ASP A 15 13.55 -26.83 -20.87
N ARG A 16 14.69 -27.49 -21.12
CA ARG A 16 15.00 -28.82 -20.56
C ARG A 16 15.67 -28.68 -19.19
N PRO A 17 15.01 -29.11 -18.10
CA PRO A 17 15.54 -28.92 -16.74
C PRO A 17 16.92 -29.55 -16.53
N ASP A 18 17.15 -30.77 -17.03
CA ASP A 18 18.42 -31.48 -16.85
C ASP A 18 19.59 -30.79 -17.57
N TRP A 19 19.33 -30.25 -18.76
CA TRP A 19 20.31 -29.48 -19.52
C TRP A 19 20.67 -28.18 -18.81
N LEU A 20 19.65 -27.42 -18.37
CA LEU A 20 19.87 -26.16 -17.66
C LEU A 20 20.60 -26.39 -16.33
N ALA A 21 20.26 -27.46 -15.60
CA ALA A 21 20.96 -27.83 -14.37
C ALA A 21 22.42 -28.23 -14.63
N ALA A 22 22.71 -28.96 -15.72
CA ALA A 22 24.07 -29.28 -16.11
C ALA A 22 24.88 -28.02 -16.50
N CYS A 23 24.28 -27.09 -17.24
CA CYS A 23 24.88 -25.80 -17.55
C CYS A 23 25.15 -24.98 -16.29
N ALA A 24 24.19 -24.92 -15.36
CA ALA A 24 24.35 -24.19 -14.11
C ALA A 24 25.53 -24.71 -13.27
N ARG A 25 25.67 -26.04 -13.13
CA ARG A 25 26.85 -26.65 -12.47
C ARG A 25 28.16 -26.32 -13.18
N ALA A 26 28.18 -26.29 -14.51
CA ALA A 26 29.37 -25.94 -15.26
C ALA A 26 29.78 -24.47 -15.06
N LEU A 27 28.80 -23.56 -14.91
CA LEU A 27 29.00 -22.12 -14.74
C LEU A 27 29.60 -21.74 -13.39
N VAL A 28 29.44 -22.56 -12.35
CA VAL A 28 30.07 -22.34 -11.03
C VAL A 28 31.59 -22.17 -11.16
N ARG A 29 32.22 -22.94 -12.06
CA ARG A 29 33.67 -22.88 -12.33
C ARG A 29 34.11 -21.61 -13.06
N LEU A 30 33.16 -20.78 -13.49
CA LEU A 30 33.39 -19.56 -14.24
C LEU A 30 33.15 -18.29 -13.42
N ASP A 31 32.77 -18.40 -12.14
CA ASP A 31 32.58 -17.26 -11.23
C ASP A 31 33.87 -16.44 -11.08
N PRO A 32 33.87 -15.10 -11.30
CA PRO A 32 32.76 -14.23 -11.69
C PRO A 32 32.29 -14.40 -13.14
N VAL A 33 30.98 -14.69 -13.31
CA VAL A 33 30.34 -14.87 -14.62
C VAL A 33 29.11 -13.98 -14.78
N VAL A 34 28.90 -13.48 -15.99
CA VAL A 34 27.64 -12.84 -16.42
C VAL A 34 26.91 -13.79 -17.33
N VAL A 35 25.65 -14.07 -17.05
CA VAL A 35 24.81 -14.96 -17.84
C VAL A 35 23.84 -14.12 -18.65
N VAL A 36 23.73 -14.35 -19.95
CA VAL A 36 22.67 -13.78 -20.81
C VAL A 36 21.78 -14.92 -21.25
N HIS A 37 20.46 -14.82 -21.13
CA HIS A 37 19.59 -15.94 -21.53
C HIS A 37 18.73 -15.63 -22.76
N GLY A 38 18.33 -16.66 -23.50
CA GLY A 38 17.32 -16.63 -24.56
C GLY A 38 15.94 -17.00 -24.00
N GLY A 39 14.95 -17.18 -24.87
CA GLY A 39 13.61 -17.65 -24.47
C GLY A 39 12.70 -17.91 -25.67
N GLY A 40 13.29 -18.22 -26.83
CA GLY A 40 12.57 -18.22 -28.11
C GLY A 40 11.38 -19.17 -28.16
N ARG A 41 11.47 -20.34 -27.52
CA ARG A 41 10.37 -21.32 -27.44
C ARG A 41 9.24 -20.84 -26.54
N ALA A 42 9.55 -20.38 -25.33
CA ALA A 42 8.57 -19.83 -24.40
C ALA A 42 7.83 -18.63 -25.01
N VAL A 43 8.55 -17.75 -25.70
CA VAL A 43 7.96 -16.64 -26.47
C VAL A 43 7.05 -17.19 -27.58
N SER A 44 7.51 -18.12 -28.42
CA SER A 44 6.67 -18.75 -29.46
C SER A 44 5.42 -19.42 -28.90
N ALA A 45 5.52 -20.05 -27.72
CA ALA A 45 4.40 -20.74 -27.09
C ALA A 45 3.34 -19.74 -26.62
N LEU A 46 3.75 -18.65 -25.97
CA LEU A 46 2.82 -17.62 -25.53
C LEU A 46 2.23 -16.85 -26.72
N SER A 47 3.03 -16.48 -27.73
CA SER A 47 2.52 -15.82 -28.94
C SER A 47 1.44 -16.66 -29.64
N ARG A 48 1.64 -17.98 -29.79
CA ARG A 48 0.61 -18.87 -30.37
C ARG A 48 -0.67 -18.92 -29.55
N ARG A 49 -0.57 -18.96 -28.21
CA ARG A 49 -1.74 -18.94 -27.31
C ARG A 49 -2.54 -17.64 -27.42
N LEU A 50 -1.88 -16.53 -27.75
CA LEU A 50 -2.48 -15.22 -27.91
C LEU A 50 -2.90 -14.91 -29.36
N GLY A 51 -2.79 -15.87 -30.28
CA GLY A 51 -3.12 -15.66 -31.70
C GLY A 51 -2.18 -14.71 -32.43
N LEU A 52 -0.99 -14.45 -31.88
CA LEU A 52 0.00 -13.55 -32.48
C LEU A 52 0.91 -14.28 -33.48
N PRO A 53 1.31 -13.62 -34.58
CA PRO A 53 2.15 -14.24 -35.60
C PRO A 53 3.53 -14.62 -35.05
N VAL A 54 4.01 -15.80 -35.43
CA VAL A 54 5.34 -16.32 -35.06
C VAL A 54 6.18 -16.44 -36.33
N GLU A 55 6.55 -15.30 -36.90
CA GLU A 55 7.39 -15.24 -38.11
C GLU A 55 8.89 -15.21 -37.73
N LYS A 56 9.71 -15.85 -38.57
CA LYS A 56 11.17 -15.71 -38.54
C LYS A 56 11.68 -15.35 -39.93
N ARG A 57 12.67 -14.48 -39.98
CA ARG A 57 13.41 -14.10 -41.19
C ARG A 57 14.90 -14.18 -40.88
N ASP A 58 15.65 -14.89 -41.71
CA ASP A 58 17.08 -15.17 -41.52
C ASP A 58 17.43 -15.72 -40.13
N GLY A 59 16.59 -16.63 -39.62
CA GLY A 59 16.75 -17.27 -38.31
C GLY A 59 16.40 -16.39 -37.10
N ARG A 60 16.16 -15.07 -37.30
CA ARG A 60 15.73 -14.12 -36.27
C ARG A 60 14.20 -14.00 -36.26
N ARG A 61 13.62 -13.75 -35.08
CA ARG A 61 12.16 -13.54 -34.95
C ARG A 61 11.79 -12.17 -35.49
N VAL A 62 10.79 -12.08 -36.36
CA VAL A 62 10.16 -10.79 -36.66
C VAL A 62 9.33 -10.41 -35.44
N THR A 63 9.59 -9.24 -34.85
CA THR A 63 9.00 -8.82 -33.58
C THR A 63 8.12 -7.60 -33.82
N THR A 64 6.80 -7.81 -34.01
CA THR A 64 5.83 -6.70 -34.04
C THR A 64 5.71 -6.05 -32.66
N PRO A 65 5.07 -4.87 -32.51
CA PRO A 65 4.86 -4.24 -31.20
C PRO A 65 4.20 -5.20 -30.19
N GLU A 66 3.20 -5.95 -30.61
CA GLU A 66 2.45 -6.90 -29.77
C GLU A 66 3.32 -8.10 -29.37
N VAL A 67 4.18 -8.58 -30.28
CA VAL A 67 5.14 -9.64 -29.97
C VAL A 67 6.26 -9.12 -29.07
N ALA A 68 6.62 -7.84 -29.15
CA ALA A 68 7.63 -7.23 -28.27
C ALA A 68 7.18 -7.25 -26.80
N GLU A 69 5.89 -6.98 -26.53
CA GLU A 69 5.31 -7.10 -25.18
C GLU A 69 5.38 -8.54 -24.64
N VAL A 70 5.10 -9.52 -25.50
CA VAL A 70 5.24 -10.95 -25.15
C VAL A 70 6.69 -11.32 -24.87
N VAL A 71 7.63 -10.80 -25.66
CA VAL A 71 9.07 -10.98 -25.43
C VAL A 71 9.46 -10.39 -24.08
N GLU A 72 9.02 -9.18 -23.76
CA GLU A 72 9.30 -8.53 -22.47
C GLU A 72 8.79 -9.36 -21.29
N LEU A 73 7.52 -9.74 -21.34
CA LEU A 73 6.86 -10.52 -20.30
C LEU A 73 7.55 -11.87 -20.05
N VAL A 74 7.88 -12.60 -21.11
CA VAL A 74 8.44 -13.96 -21.01
C VAL A 74 9.92 -13.92 -20.63
N MET A 75 10.68 -13.03 -21.25
CA MET A 75 12.12 -12.97 -21.06
C MET A 75 12.48 -12.39 -19.70
N ALA A 76 11.88 -11.28 -19.25
CA ALA A 76 12.15 -10.74 -17.91
C ALA A 76 11.43 -11.52 -16.80
N GLY A 77 10.39 -12.29 -17.12
CA GLY A 77 9.58 -13.02 -16.15
C GLY A 77 9.99 -14.49 -15.98
N PRO A 78 9.19 -15.45 -16.49
CA PRO A 78 9.34 -16.87 -16.21
C PRO A 78 10.69 -17.44 -16.62
N VAL A 79 11.24 -17.07 -17.78
CA VAL A 79 12.51 -17.65 -18.27
C VAL A 79 13.70 -17.16 -17.45
N ASN A 80 13.75 -15.86 -17.13
CA ASN A 80 14.81 -15.32 -16.27
C ASN A 80 14.79 -16.00 -14.88
N ARG A 81 13.60 -16.11 -14.27
CA ARG A 81 13.44 -16.79 -12.98
C ARG A 81 13.89 -18.24 -13.02
N GLN A 82 13.59 -18.98 -14.08
CA GLN A 82 14.04 -20.36 -14.25
C GLN A 82 15.57 -20.46 -14.27
N VAL A 83 16.25 -19.59 -15.02
CA VAL A 83 17.72 -19.58 -15.10
C VAL A 83 18.35 -19.16 -13.76
N VAL A 84 17.83 -18.11 -13.13
CA VAL A 84 18.30 -17.67 -11.79
C VAL A 84 18.14 -18.80 -10.76
N THR A 85 17.00 -19.49 -10.76
CA THR A 85 16.74 -20.60 -9.84
C THR A 85 17.73 -21.75 -10.06
N ALA A 86 18.00 -22.11 -11.31
CA ALA A 86 18.95 -23.17 -11.63
C ALA A 86 20.39 -22.81 -11.21
N LEU A 87 20.81 -21.55 -11.39
CA LEU A 87 22.14 -21.09 -10.98
C LEU A 87 22.28 -21.05 -9.45
N ARG A 88 21.25 -20.59 -8.73
CA ARG A 88 21.20 -20.62 -7.26
C ARG A 88 21.25 -22.04 -6.72
N ALA A 89 20.50 -22.96 -7.33
CA ALA A 89 20.55 -24.38 -6.97
C ALA A 89 21.93 -25.02 -7.21
N ALA A 90 22.72 -24.50 -8.15
CA ALA A 90 24.08 -24.93 -8.41
C ALA A 90 25.14 -24.25 -7.51
N GLY A 91 24.76 -23.26 -6.70
CA GLY A 91 25.64 -22.58 -5.76
C GLY A 91 26.14 -21.19 -6.18
N LEU A 92 25.60 -20.59 -7.26
CA LEU A 92 25.88 -19.20 -7.63
C LEU A 92 24.85 -18.25 -7.04
N ASP A 93 25.30 -17.14 -6.43
CA ASP A 93 24.38 -16.09 -5.97
C ASP A 93 23.88 -15.24 -7.15
N ALA A 94 22.93 -15.79 -7.90
CA ALA A 94 22.45 -15.21 -9.14
C ALA A 94 21.37 -14.14 -8.91
N VAL A 95 21.42 -13.05 -9.69
CA VAL A 95 20.41 -11.98 -9.70
C VAL A 95 19.85 -11.78 -11.11
N GLY A 96 18.53 -11.77 -11.22
CA GLY A 96 17.84 -11.52 -12.49
C GLY A 96 17.84 -10.04 -12.86
N LEU A 97 18.22 -9.73 -14.09
CA LEU A 97 18.18 -8.38 -14.67
C LEU A 97 17.55 -8.44 -16.06
N SER A 98 16.83 -7.39 -16.43
CA SER A 98 16.53 -7.07 -17.81
C SER A 98 17.53 -6.05 -18.35
N GLY A 99 17.77 -6.04 -19.65
CA GLY A 99 18.58 -4.99 -20.26
C GLY A 99 17.96 -3.59 -20.18
N VAL A 100 16.72 -3.46 -19.72
CA VAL A 100 16.06 -2.17 -19.44
C VAL A 100 16.45 -1.64 -18.06
N ASP A 101 16.85 -2.50 -17.11
CA ASP A 101 17.13 -2.11 -15.74
C ASP A 101 18.32 -1.18 -15.63
N GLY A 102 18.09 0.02 -15.09
CA GLY A 102 19.09 1.08 -15.09
C GLY A 102 19.57 1.45 -16.51
N GLY A 103 18.84 1.13 -17.58
CA GLY A 103 19.33 1.30 -18.95
C GLY A 103 20.59 0.48 -19.22
N LEU A 104 20.63 -0.76 -18.72
CA LEU A 104 21.77 -1.67 -18.84
C LEU A 104 22.20 -1.87 -20.29
N LEU A 105 21.25 -1.97 -21.23
CA LEU A 105 21.48 -2.12 -22.66
C LEU A 105 20.90 -0.92 -23.43
N ALA A 106 21.63 -0.49 -24.44
CA ALA A 106 21.13 0.36 -25.52
C ALA A 106 21.15 -0.45 -26.81
N ALA A 107 20.12 -0.31 -27.66
CA ALA A 107 20.04 -0.99 -28.94
C ALA A 107 19.59 -0.05 -30.05
N GLN A 108 19.99 -0.35 -31.28
CA GLN A 108 19.52 0.29 -32.51
C GLN A 108 18.66 -0.70 -33.31
N PRO A 109 17.63 -0.25 -34.06
CA PRO A 109 16.82 -1.15 -34.88
C PRO A 109 17.67 -1.97 -35.85
N ALA A 110 17.43 -3.28 -35.92
CA ALA A 110 18.10 -4.13 -36.87
C ALA A 110 17.58 -3.86 -38.30
N PRO A 111 18.44 -3.83 -39.33
CA PRO A 111 18.01 -3.73 -40.72
C PRO A 111 17.16 -4.94 -41.15
N GLY A 112 16.37 -4.82 -42.22
CA GLY A 112 15.69 -5.96 -42.86
C GLY A 112 14.24 -6.22 -42.42
N GLY A 113 13.56 -5.24 -41.81
CA GLY A 113 12.12 -5.33 -41.52
C GLY A 113 11.76 -6.35 -40.43
N LEU A 114 12.65 -6.56 -39.46
CA LEU A 114 12.46 -7.47 -38.32
C LEU A 114 11.62 -6.86 -37.17
N GLY A 115 11.02 -5.70 -37.39
CA GLY A 115 10.24 -4.97 -36.38
C GLY A 115 11.12 -4.45 -35.24
N HIS A 116 10.78 -4.79 -34.00
CA HIS A 116 11.45 -4.37 -32.76
C HIS A 116 12.71 -5.17 -32.39
N VAL A 117 13.23 -6.01 -33.30
CA VAL A 117 14.56 -6.60 -33.11
C VAL A 117 15.60 -5.50 -33.26
N GLY A 118 16.52 -5.40 -32.29
CA GLY A 118 17.62 -4.46 -32.30
C GLY A 118 18.98 -5.11 -32.16
N GLU A 119 20.01 -4.40 -32.61
CA GLU A 119 21.42 -4.71 -32.37
C GLU A 119 21.91 -3.91 -31.16
N ILE A 120 22.64 -4.56 -30.25
CA ILE A 120 23.15 -3.91 -29.04
C ILE A 120 24.20 -2.86 -29.44
N ALA A 121 23.89 -1.60 -29.15
CA ALA A 121 24.75 -0.45 -29.41
C ALA A 121 25.52 0.00 -28.16
N GLY A 122 25.14 -0.46 -26.97
CA GLY A 122 25.86 -0.13 -25.74
C GLY A 122 25.47 -1.00 -24.56
N VAL A 123 26.41 -1.18 -23.63
CA VAL A 123 26.24 -1.90 -22.37
C VAL A 123 26.79 -1.04 -21.23
N ARG A 124 26.02 -0.87 -20.15
CA ARG A 124 26.50 -0.18 -18.94
C ARG A 124 27.38 -1.10 -18.11
N VAL A 125 28.64 -1.27 -18.52
CA VAL A 125 29.62 -2.16 -17.87
C VAL A 125 29.75 -1.89 -16.37
N ALA A 126 29.82 -0.62 -15.94
CA ALA A 126 29.93 -0.26 -14.52
C ALA A 126 28.79 -0.80 -13.64
N LEU A 127 27.59 -0.97 -14.20
CA LEU A 127 26.46 -1.56 -13.47
C LEU A 127 26.70 -3.07 -13.26
N LEU A 128 27.15 -3.79 -14.29
CA LEU A 128 27.49 -5.21 -14.17
C LEU A 128 28.65 -5.43 -13.21
N GLU A 129 29.68 -4.59 -13.27
CA GLU A 129 30.81 -4.64 -12.33
C GLU A 129 30.35 -4.45 -10.88
N SER A 130 29.38 -3.57 -10.61
CA SER A 130 28.86 -3.39 -9.25
C SER A 130 28.17 -4.63 -8.69
N PHE A 131 27.48 -5.41 -9.52
CA PHE A 131 26.88 -6.68 -9.09
C PHE A 131 27.95 -7.74 -8.83
N LEU A 132 28.92 -7.86 -9.75
CA LEU A 132 30.01 -8.82 -9.60
C LEU A 132 30.89 -8.51 -8.38
N LEU A 133 31.15 -7.23 -8.10
CA LEU A 133 31.85 -6.80 -6.87
C LEU A 133 31.07 -7.10 -5.60
N ALA A 134 29.73 -7.16 -5.68
CA ALA A 134 28.87 -7.57 -4.58
C ALA A 134 28.74 -9.10 -4.45
N GLY A 135 29.48 -9.88 -5.25
CA GLY A 135 29.38 -11.35 -5.27
C GLY A 135 28.15 -11.88 -6.00
N LEU A 136 27.43 -11.04 -6.74
CA LEU A 136 26.20 -11.41 -7.43
C LEU A 136 26.48 -11.73 -8.91
N THR A 137 26.06 -12.92 -9.35
CA THR A 137 26.09 -13.37 -10.76
C THR A 137 24.92 -12.75 -11.54
N PRO A 138 25.14 -11.80 -12.46
CA PRO A 138 24.06 -11.15 -13.20
C PRO A 138 23.48 -12.09 -14.27
N VAL A 139 22.16 -12.23 -14.32
CA VAL A 139 21.41 -13.04 -15.30
C VAL A 139 20.52 -12.13 -16.14
N ILE A 140 20.96 -11.82 -17.37
CA ILE A 140 20.44 -10.74 -18.21
C ILE A 140 19.44 -11.28 -19.24
N ALA A 141 18.23 -10.74 -19.25
CA ALA A 141 17.31 -10.79 -20.38
C ALA A 141 17.70 -9.70 -21.40
N PRO A 142 18.15 -10.04 -22.63
CA PRO A 142 18.72 -9.09 -23.58
C PRO A 142 17.62 -8.27 -24.30
N MET A 143 17.14 -7.23 -23.63
CA MET A 143 16.12 -6.30 -24.13
C MET A 143 16.58 -4.87 -23.88
N ALA A 144 16.26 -3.94 -24.76
CA ALA A 144 16.66 -2.54 -24.60
C ALA A 144 15.44 -1.61 -24.70
N PRO A 145 15.49 -0.42 -24.10
CA PRO A 145 14.41 0.56 -24.22
C PRO A 145 14.14 0.95 -25.68
N ALA A 146 12.87 1.18 -26.03
CA ALA A 146 12.48 1.63 -27.36
C ALA A 146 13.10 3.01 -27.70
N PRO A 147 13.54 3.24 -28.96
CA PRO A 147 14.03 4.54 -29.40
C PRO A 147 12.99 5.64 -29.16
N GLY A 148 13.37 6.74 -28.52
CA GLY A 148 12.47 7.87 -28.23
C GLY A 148 11.74 7.82 -26.88
N ARG A 149 11.77 6.68 -26.16
CA ARG A 149 11.40 6.66 -24.74
C ARG A 149 12.58 7.22 -23.94
N ARG A 150 12.45 8.45 -23.40
CA ARG A 150 13.52 9.05 -22.58
C ARG A 150 13.91 8.07 -21.46
N PRO A 151 15.20 7.72 -21.31
CA PRO A 151 15.64 7.05 -20.10
C PRO A 151 15.39 8.01 -18.94
N ARG A 152 14.71 7.56 -17.87
CA ARG A 152 14.57 8.35 -16.65
C ARG A 152 15.99 8.64 -16.14
N ARG A 153 16.41 9.91 -16.24
CA ARG A 153 17.76 10.32 -15.86
C ARG A 153 17.96 10.08 -14.36
N PRO A 154 19.09 9.49 -13.95
CA PRO A 154 19.56 9.58 -12.57
C PRO A 154 20.11 10.99 -12.35
N HIS A 155 19.63 11.70 -11.31
CA HIS A 155 20.16 13.01 -10.96
C HIS A 155 21.61 12.88 -10.45
N ARG A 156 22.57 13.30 -11.29
CA ARG A 156 23.97 13.52 -10.87
C ARG A 156 24.04 14.79 -10.02
N ARG A 157 24.62 14.64 -8.84
CA ARG A 157 25.15 15.72 -7.99
C ARG A 157 26.24 16.48 -8.75
N SER A 158 26.12 17.80 -8.84
CA SER A 158 27.26 18.69 -9.08
C SER A 158 27.90 19.05 -7.74
N ALA A 159 29.20 18.80 -7.62
CA ALA A 159 30.03 19.40 -6.59
C ALA A 159 30.39 20.83 -7.01
N ALA A 160 30.46 21.74 -6.05
CA ALA A 160 31.11 23.04 -6.16
C ALA A 160 31.78 23.40 -4.83
N PRO A 161 32.81 24.28 -4.85
CA PRO A 161 34.02 24.16 -4.03
C PRO A 161 33.94 24.88 -2.69
N GLY A 162 34.86 24.52 -1.79
CA GLY A 162 34.88 24.97 -0.41
C GLY A 162 35.29 26.42 -0.17
N ARG A 163 35.01 26.86 1.07
CA ARG A 163 35.74 27.89 1.83
C ARG A 163 35.58 27.59 3.33
N ARG A 164 36.66 27.81 4.07
CA ARG A 164 36.87 27.56 5.52
C ARG A 164 36.39 28.75 6.39
N PRO A 165 36.39 28.62 7.74
CA PRO A 165 35.42 29.28 8.63
C PRO A 165 35.98 30.46 9.43
N SER A 166 35.07 31.27 9.99
CA SER A 166 35.22 32.13 11.17
C SER A 166 33.79 32.48 11.62
N GLY A 167 33.42 32.65 12.88
CA GLY A 167 34.10 32.66 14.16
C GLY A 167 33.10 33.26 15.17
N HIS A 168 33.26 32.86 16.42
CA HIS A 168 32.73 33.45 17.65
C HIS A 168 31.34 33.03 18.18
N ALA A 169 31.46 32.40 19.35
CA ALA A 169 30.47 32.10 20.36
C ALA A 169 30.02 33.37 21.07
N ASP A 170 28.82 33.34 21.66
CA ASP A 170 28.68 33.46 23.12
C ASP A 170 27.27 33.10 23.60
N HIS A 171 27.25 32.38 24.71
CA HIS A 171 26.12 32.06 25.61
C HIS A 171 26.62 32.39 27.03
N PRO A 172 25.78 32.45 28.09
CA PRO A 172 24.36 32.82 28.21
C PRO A 172 24.14 33.74 29.47
N ARG A 173 22.88 34.05 29.85
CA ARG A 173 22.29 33.81 31.20
C ARG A 173 20.95 34.55 31.45
N PRO A 174 20.14 34.12 32.44
CA PRO A 174 18.67 34.08 32.38
C PRO A 174 17.98 35.12 33.27
N ARG A 175 16.68 35.37 33.04
CA ARG A 175 15.74 35.89 34.05
C ARG A 175 14.35 35.24 33.88
N GLY A 176 13.77 34.89 35.03
CA GLY A 176 12.53 34.14 35.21
C GLY A 176 11.22 34.96 35.04
N PRO A 177 10.10 34.45 35.58
CA PRO A 177 8.84 34.35 34.85
C PRO A 177 7.93 35.57 35.06
N ALA A 178 7.30 36.04 34.00
CA ALA A 178 6.20 36.99 34.09
C ALA A 178 5.21 36.80 32.92
N GLY A 179 3.94 36.59 33.27
CA GLY A 179 2.78 36.94 32.46
C GLY A 179 2.43 35.99 31.31
N VAL A 180 1.30 35.30 31.45
CA VAL A 180 0.54 34.80 30.29
C VAL A 180 0.00 36.02 29.55
N THR A 181 0.81 36.60 28.68
CA THR A 181 0.37 37.57 27.67
C THR A 181 -0.35 36.82 26.55
N ALA A 182 -1.55 37.30 26.21
CA ALA A 182 -2.29 36.86 25.04
C ALA A 182 -1.38 36.84 23.80
N MET A 183 -1.38 35.72 23.08
CA MET A 183 -0.61 35.54 21.86
C MET A 183 -1.01 36.62 20.85
N PRO A 184 -0.07 37.36 20.25
CA PRO A 184 -0.40 38.30 19.19
C PRO A 184 -0.94 37.52 17.99
N SER A 185 -2.00 38.04 17.36
CA SER A 185 -2.60 37.53 16.12
C SER A 185 -1.71 37.77 14.90
N GLY A 186 -0.41 37.51 15.02
CA GLY A 186 0.51 37.48 13.89
C GLY A 186 0.36 36.14 13.19
N ALA A 187 -0.28 36.14 12.02
CA ALA A 187 -0.11 35.03 11.09
C ALA A 187 1.39 34.84 10.86
N SER A 188 1.97 33.80 11.48
CA SER A 188 3.35 33.41 11.18
C SER A 188 3.37 33.06 9.70
N ALA A 189 4.05 33.89 8.91
CA ALA A 189 4.23 33.61 7.50
C ALA A 189 4.89 32.23 7.37
N LEU A 190 4.27 31.33 6.60
CA LEU A 190 4.83 30.01 6.34
C LEU A 190 6.29 30.14 5.88
N PRO A 191 7.17 29.18 6.22
CA PRO A 191 8.55 29.17 5.75
C PRO A 191 8.60 29.35 4.22
N THR A 192 9.49 30.23 3.75
CA THR A 192 9.62 30.57 2.33
C THR A 192 10.16 29.43 1.47
N ALA A 193 10.83 28.44 2.08
CA ALA A 193 11.26 27.21 1.44
C ALA A 193 10.60 26.00 2.13
N PRO A 194 9.93 25.08 1.39
CA PRO A 194 9.33 23.92 2.00
C PRO A 194 10.41 22.94 2.48
N ALA A 195 10.41 22.64 3.78
CA ALA A 195 11.27 21.61 4.39
C ALA A 195 10.61 20.23 4.47
N LEU A 196 9.32 20.13 4.11
CA LEU A 196 8.60 18.86 4.05
C LEU A 196 8.88 18.13 2.73
N LEU A 197 9.04 16.81 2.81
CA LEU A 197 9.21 15.96 1.64
C LEU A 197 7.98 16.05 0.72
N ASP A 198 8.22 16.23 -0.59
CA ASP A 198 7.18 16.44 -1.59
C ASP A 198 6.58 15.12 -2.10
N VAL A 199 5.90 14.39 -1.21
CA VAL A 199 5.18 13.13 -1.52
C VAL A 199 3.68 13.31 -1.70
N TYR A 200 3.18 14.55 -1.62
CA TYR A 200 1.77 14.89 -1.79
C TYR A 200 1.61 16.03 -2.79
N ALA A 201 0.78 15.83 -3.81
CA ALA A 201 0.30 16.90 -4.67
C ALA A 201 -0.74 17.75 -3.91
N ARG A 202 -0.26 18.63 -3.02
CA ARG A 202 -1.12 19.48 -2.19
C ARG A 202 -1.91 20.44 -3.07
N VAL A 203 -3.21 20.55 -2.78
CA VAL A 203 -4.14 21.42 -3.49
C VAL A 203 -4.99 22.17 -2.46
N GLY A 204 -5.32 23.43 -2.74
CA GLY A 204 -6.13 24.27 -1.85
C GLY A 204 -5.33 25.24 -0.95
N PRO A 205 -6.02 26.02 -0.11
CA PRO A 205 -5.40 27.02 0.75
C PRO A 205 -4.76 26.41 2.00
N LEU A 206 -4.04 27.23 2.77
CA LEU A 206 -3.64 26.88 4.14
C LEU A 206 -4.86 26.96 5.05
N PHE A 207 -5.26 25.85 5.65
CA PHE A 207 -6.28 25.84 6.71
C PHE A 207 -5.65 26.13 8.08
N VAL A 208 -6.22 27.08 8.81
CA VAL A 208 -5.70 27.55 10.10
C VAL A 208 -6.65 27.28 11.27
N ARG A 209 -7.92 26.99 10.98
CA ARG A 209 -8.92 26.66 11.99
C ARG A 209 -9.96 25.69 11.40
N GLY A 210 -10.55 24.86 12.25
CA GLY A 210 -11.71 24.03 11.91
C GLY A 210 -12.78 24.14 13.00
N GLU A 211 -14.04 24.10 12.59
CA GLU A 211 -15.19 24.21 13.49
C GLU A 211 -16.37 23.40 12.94
N GLY A 212 -16.82 22.39 13.68
CA GLY A 212 -17.90 21.51 13.24
C GLY A 212 -17.54 20.83 11.93
N VAL A 213 -18.29 21.10 10.86
CA VAL A 213 -18.06 20.52 9.52
C VAL A 213 -17.28 21.45 8.59
N GLU A 214 -16.76 22.58 9.08
CA GLU A 214 -16.09 23.58 8.26
C GLU A 214 -14.60 23.70 8.56
N LEU A 215 -13.82 23.93 7.51
CA LEU A 215 -12.42 24.37 7.55
C LEU A 215 -12.33 25.85 7.18
N ILE A 216 -11.48 26.59 7.89
CA ILE A 216 -11.27 28.03 7.73
C ILE A 216 -9.83 28.26 7.27
N ALA A 217 -9.69 28.86 6.10
CA ALA A 217 -8.41 29.21 5.49
C ALA A 217 -7.76 30.43 6.17
N ASP A 218 -6.45 30.61 5.95
CA ASP A 218 -5.66 31.76 6.39
C ASP A 218 -6.20 33.12 5.93
N ASN A 219 -6.84 33.16 4.76
CA ASN A 219 -7.54 34.34 4.24
C ASN A 219 -8.98 34.51 4.77
N GLY A 220 -9.41 33.67 5.72
CA GLY A 220 -10.74 33.69 6.33
C GLY A 220 -11.85 32.95 5.56
N ALA A 221 -11.56 32.40 4.38
CA ALA A 221 -12.55 31.65 3.60
C ALA A 221 -12.97 30.36 4.31
N ARG A 222 -14.29 30.08 4.31
CA ARG A 222 -14.87 28.88 4.95
C ARG A 222 -15.20 27.82 3.89
N TYR A 223 -14.91 26.57 4.22
CA TYR A 223 -15.11 25.42 3.35
C TYR A 223 -15.89 24.36 4.11
N LEU A 224 -17.06 23.99 3.60
CA LEU A 224 -17.78 22.82 4.07
C LEU A 224 -17.01 21.55 3.67
N ASP A 225 -16.55 20.79 4.65
CA ASP A 225 -15.62 19.69 4.43
C ASP A 225 -16.35 18.34 4.28
N PHE A 226 -16.50 17.90 3.04
CA PHE A 226 -16.97 16.55 2.69
C PHE A 226 -15.85 15.50 2.61
N VAL A 227 -14.59 15.90 2.77
CA VAL A 227 -13.43 14.98 2.79
C VAL A 227 -13.20 14.45 4.20
N ALA A 228 -13.45 15.27 5.23
CA ALA A 228 -13.33 14.94 6.65
C ALA A 228 -11.96 14.33 7.00
N GLY A 229 -10.88 14.89 6.44
CA GLY A 229 -9.53 14.34 6.60
C GLY A 229 -9.37 12.92 6.06
N ILE A 230 -10.06 12.58 4.96
CA ILE A 230 -10.13 11.23 4.37
C ILE A 230 -10.85 10.26 5.33
N GLY A 231 -12.01 10.70 5.83
CA GLY A 231 -12.87 9.92 6.72
C GLY A 231 -12.41 9.82 8.18
N VAL A 232 -11.42 10.62 8.60
CA VAL A 232 -10.87 10.67 9.96
C VAL A 232 -11.78 11.45 10.91
N ASN A 233 -12.24 12.64 10.51
CA ASN A 233 -12.90 13.59 11.41
C ASN A 233 -14.41 13.28 11.52
N ALA A 234 -14.77 12.11 12.07
CA ALA A 234 -16.17 11.65 12.14
C ALA A 234 -17.09 12.54 13.00
N LEU A 235 -16.53 13.19 14.02
CA LEU A 235 -17.26 14.16 14.87
C LEU A 235 -17.05 15.62 14.40
N GLY A 236 -16.38 15.83 13.26
CA GLY A 236 -15.97 17.15 12.80
C GLY A 236 -14.77 17.72 13.57
N TYR A 237 -14.56 19.02 13.40
CA TYR A 237 -13.44 19.78 13.95
C TYR A 237 -13.83 20.47 15.25
N ASN A 238 -12.87 20.52 16.19
CA ASN A 238 -13.04 21.18 17.48
C ASN A 238 -14.28 20.68 18.27
N HIS A 239 -14.58 19.38 18.18
CA HIS A 239 -15.73 18.81 18.86
C HIS A 239 -15.56 18.89 20.39
N PRO A 240 -16.58 19.35 21.15
CA PRO A 240 -16.48 19.53 22.61
C PRO A 240 -16.05 18.28 23.37
N VAL A 241 -16.52 17.10 22.96
CA VAL A 241 -16.13 15.82 23.56
C VAL A 241 -14.63 15.57 23.43
N ILE A 242 -14.06 15.79 22.24
CA ILE A 242 -12.63 15.58 21.98
C ILE A 242 -11.81 16.57 22.81
N ARG A 243 -12.19 17.85 22.79
CA ARG A 243 -11.53 18.91 23.58
C ARG A 243 -11.50 18.56 25.08
N ALA A 244 -12.67 18.26 25.65
CA ALA A 244 -12.77 17.91 27.06
C ALA A 244 -11.98 16.64 27.40
N ALA A 245 -11.98 15.64 26.53
CA ALA A 245 -11.20 14.42 26.72
C ALA A 245 -9.69 14.69 26.71
N VAL A 246 -9.19 15.52 25.79
CA VAL A 246 -7.79 15.95 25.73
C VAL A 246 -7.41 16.72 27.00
N GLU A 247 -8.21 17.72 27.39
CA GLU A 247 -7.96 18.55 28.58
C GLU A 247 -7.93 17.70 29.86
N ARG A 248 -8.90 16.78 30.03
CA ARG A 248 -8.91 15.83 31.15
C ARG A 248 -7.69 14.91 31.14
N ALA A 249 -7.33 14.36 29.98
CA ALA A 249 -6.19 13.47 29.86
C ALA A 249 -4.88 14.19 30.23
N LEU A 250 -4.70 15.43 29.77
CA LEU A 250 -3.56 16.27 30.15
C LEU A 250 -3.54 16.58 31.64
N GLY A 251 -4.71 16.75 32.27
CA GLY A 251 -4.82 16.95 33.72
C GLY A 251 -4.22 15.82 34.57
N SER A 252 -4.11 14.60 34.02
CA SER A 252 -3.41 13.49 34.69
C SER A 252 -1.88 13.64 34.71
N GLY A 253 -1.31 14.48 33.85
CA GLY A 253 0.13 14.56 33.60
C GLY A 253 0.71 13.38 32.79
N LEU A 254 -0.11 12.42 32.38
CA LEU A 254 0.33 11.21 31.67
C LEU A 254 0.00 11.28 30.17
N ILE A 255 1.03 11.54 29.36
CA ILE A 255 0.92 11.43 27.89
C ILE A 255 1.28 10.02 27.42
N HIS A 256 2.38 9.48 27.94
CA HIS A 256 2.95 8.21 27.52
C HIS A 256 3.67 7.52 28.68
N VAL A 257 3.44 6.21 28.84
CA VAL A 257 4.08 5.39 29.87
C VAL A 257 4.64 4.07 29.32
N SER A 258 4.69 3.89 27.99
CA SER A 258 4.98 2.61 27.30
C SER A 258 3.97 1.49 27.58
N ASN A 259 4.10 0.38 26.86
CA ASN A 259 3.31 -0.85 27.06
C ASN A 259 3.89 -1.78 28.15
N LEU A 260 4.93 -1.35 28.88
CA LEU A 260 5.43 -2.08 30.05
C LEU A 260 4.51 -1.93 31.27
N TYR A 261 3.68 -0.88 31.28
CA TYR A 261 2.74 -0.59 32.37
C TYR A 261 1.32 -0.53 31.83
N ARG A 262 0.35 -0.81 32.70
CA ARG A 262 -1.07 -0.68 32.38
C ARG A 262 -1.50 0.79 32.44
N SER A 263 -2.56 1.13 31.72
CA SER A 263 -3.24 2.42 31.86
C SER A 263 -4.75 2.22 31.89
N ASP A 264 -5.45 2.89 32.82
CA ASP A 264 -6.92 2.80 32.94
C ASP A 264 -7.62 3.12 31.62
N ALA A 265 -7.19 4.18 30.94
CA ALA A 265 -7.76 4.60 29.67
C ALA A 265 -7.60 3.54 28.56
N GLY A 266 -6.44 2.88 28.48
CA GLY A 266 -6.19 1.82 27.51
C GLY A 266 -7.04 0.58 27.76
N GLU A 267 -7.13 0.15 29.02
CA GLU A 267 -7.93 -1.02 29.44
C GLU A 267 -9.42 -0.77 29.16
N ARG A 268 -9.94 0.39 29.54
CA ARG A 268 -11.35 0.75 29.33
C ARG A 268 -11.71 0.91 27.86
N LEU A 269 -10.81 1.44 27.04
CA LEU A 269 -11.01 1.49 25.59
C LEU A 269 -11.08 0.08 25.00
N ALA A 270 -10.21 -0.83 25.43
CA ALA A 270 -10.24 -2.22 24.98
C ALA A 270 -11.55 -2.91 25.37
N GLU A 271 -11.99 -2.74 26.63
CA GLU A 271 -13.28 -3.24 27.13
C GLU A 271 -14.46 -2.70 26.30
N GLU A 272 -14.48 -1.39 26.01
CA GLU A 272 -15.56 -0.75 25.25
C GLU A 272 -15.66 -1.30 23.82
N LEU A 273 -14.51 -1.53 23.15
CA LEU A 273 -14.48 -2.09 21.80
C LEU A 273 -14.87 -3.58 21.78
N VAL A 274 -14.38 -4.35 22.75
CA VAL A 274 -14.71 -5.78 22.91
C VAL A 274 -16.20 -5.95 23.18
N ALA A 275 -16.76 -5.20 24.12
CA ALA A 275 -18.18 -5.31 24.50
C ALA A 275 -19.17 -4.98 23.37
N ARG A 276 -18.71 -4.29 22.32
CA ARG A 276 -19.55 -3.85 21.19
C ARG A 276 -19.27 -4.61 19.90
N SER A 277 -18.35 -5.56 19.91
CA SER A 277 -17.93 -6.30 18.71
C SER A 277 -17.95 -7.81 18.95
N PHE A 278 -17.53 -8.57 17.94
CA PHE A 278 -17.30 -10.01 18.04
C PHE A 278 -16.02 -10.36 18.80
N ALA A 279 -15.13 -9.39 19.02
CA ALA A 279 -13.77 -9.65 19.46
C ALA A 279 -13.69 -9.85 20.96
N ASP A 280 -12.70 -10.63 21.39
CA ASP A 280 -12.43 -10.89 22.80
C ASP A 280 -11.24 -10.08 23.32
N ARG A 281 -10.35 -9.64 22.42
CA ARG A 281 -9.13 -8.89 22.77
C ARG A 281 -8.88 -7.80 21.75
N ALA A 282 -8.24 -6.73 22.22
CA ALA A 282 -7.81 -5.60 21.40
C ALA A 282 -6.30 -5.39 21.53
N PHE A 283 -5.66 -4.97 20.44
CA PHE A 283 -4.29 -4.46 20.40
C PHE A 283 -4.30 -3.07 19.79
N PHE A 284 -3.56 -2.12 20.38
CA PHE A 284 -3.50 -0.73 19.88
C PHE A 284 -2.17 -0.42 19.19
N CYS A 285 -2.23 0.38 18.14
CA CYS A 285 -1.11 0.91 17.38
C CYS A 285 -1.38 2.37 16.96
N ASN A 286 -0.64 2.92 16.00
CA ASN A 286 -0.66 4.36 15.69
C ASN A 286 -1.32 4.69 14.36
N SER A 287 -1.61 3.70 13.51
CA SER A 287 -2.24 3.91 12.21
C SER A 287 -2.93 2.65 11.69
N GLY A 288 -3.77 2.81 10.66
CA GLY A 288 -4.39 1.68 9.99
C GLY A 288 -3.38 0.75 9.31
N ALA A 289 -2.29 1.30 8.76
CA ALA A 289 -1.24 0.47 8.16
C ALA A 289 -0.52 -0.40 9.21
N GLU A 290 -0.25 0.15 10.40
CA GLU A 290 0.28 -0.65 11.51
C GLU A 290 -0.72 -1.70 12.01
N ALA A 291 -2.02 -1.36 12.06
CA ALA A 291 -3.06 -2.32 12.43
C ALA A 291 -3.12 -3.50 11.45
N ASN A 292 -3.03 -3.23 10.15
CA ASN A 292 -3.02 -4.27 9.12
C ASN A 292 -1.72 -5.11 9.13
N GLU A 293 -0.54 -4.50 9.35
CA GLU A 293 0.71 -5.25 9.57
C GLU A 293 0.61 -6.19 10.79
N ALA A 294 0.02 -5.71 11.88
CA ALA A 294 -0.24 -6.52 13.06
C ALA A 294 -1.22 -7.66 12.76
N ALA A 295 -2.33 -7.39 12.06
CA ALA A 295 -3.29 -8.41 11.63
C ALA A 295 -2.64 -9.51 10.76
N PHE A 296 -1.79 -9.15 9.81
CA PHE A 296 -1.04 -10.13 9.01
C PHE A 296 -0.13 -11.00 9.88
N LYS A 297 0.60 -10.40 10.82
CA LYS A 297 1.44 -11.16 11.77
C LYS A 297 0.61 -12.08 12.66
N PHE A 298 -0.54 -11.61 13.15
CA PHE A 298 -1.40 -12.39 14.04
C PHE A 298 -2.00 -13.58 13.31
N ALA A 299 -2.51 -13.39 12.10
CA ALA A 299 -3.00 -14.48 11.25
C ALA A 299 -1.92 -15.52 10.94
N ARG A 300 -0.70 -15.08 10.60
CA ARG A 300 0.44 -15.98 10.34
C ARG A 300 0.83 -16.78 11.59
N LYS A 301 0.89 -16.12 12.75
CA LYS A 301 1.23 -16.77 14.02
C LYS A 301 0.17 -17.79 14.43
N TRP A 302 -1.12 -17.44 14.29
CA TRP A 302 -2.25 -18.32 14.61
C TRP A 302 -2.31 -19.54 13.69
N SER A 303 -2.22 -19.33 12.38
CA SER A 303 -2.39 -20.41 11.39
C SER A 303 -1.13 -21.26 11.18
N GLY A 304 0.06 -20.74 11.50
CA GLY A 304 1.35 -21.33 11.10
C GLY A 304 1.64 -21.22 9.59
N LYS A 305 0.79 -20.53 8.83
CA LYS A 305 0.88 -20.36 7.38
C LYS A 305 1.43 -18.98 7.04
N SER A 306 1.79 -18.73 5.78
CA SER A 306 2.52 -17.51 5.38
C SER A 306 1.81 -16.64 4.36
N GLU A 307 0.89 -17.18 3.55
CA GLU A 307 0.30 -16.41 2.46
C GLU A 307 -0.86 -15.53 2.93
N ILE A 308 -0.95 -14.32 2.37
CA ILE A 308 -2.09 -13.41 2.54
C ILE A 308 -2.70 -13.17 1.16
N VAL A 309 -4.02 -13.29 1.06
CA VAL A 309 -4.78 -12.99 -0.16
C VAL A 309 -5.52 -11.67 0.04
N ALA A 310 -5.29 -10.71 -0.86
CA ALA A 310 -6.01 -9.45 -0.97
C ALA A 310 -6.70 -9.35 -2.33
N PHE A 311 -7.47 -8.29 -2.57
CA PHE A 311 -8.33 -8.19 -3.76
C PHE A 311 -8.07 -6.97 -4.62
N SER A 312 -8.46 -7.04 -5.90
CA SER A 312 -8.42 -5.91 -6.82
C SER A 312 -9.14 -4.69 -6.25
N GLY A 313 -8.58 -3.50 -6.45
CA GLY A 313 -9.11 -2.23 -5.92
C GLY A 313 -8.83 -1.94 -4.44
N SER A 314 -8.11 -2.82 -3.72
CA SER A 314 -7.84 -2.66 -2.29
C SER A 314 -6.85 -1.55 -1.94
N PHE A 315 -6.96 -1.03 -0.72
CA PHE A 315 -5.94 -0.20 -0.07
C PHE A 315 -5.81 -0.52 1.42
N HIS A 316 -4.68 -1.12 1.80
CA HIS A 316 -4.43 -1.56 3.17
C HIS A 316 -3.29 -0.80 3.86
N GLY A 317 -2.62 0.12 3.15
CA GLY A 317 -1.57 0.97 3.70
C GLY A 317 -0.37 1.12 2.77
N ARG A 318 0.68 1.78 3.31
CA ARG A 318 1.93 2.04 2.58
C ARG A 318 3.19 1.55 3.32
N LEU A 319 3.03 0.71 4.35
CA LEU A 319 4.15 -0.06 4.93
C LEU A 319 4.42 -1.28 4.06
N PHE A 320 5.60 -1.90 4.12
CA PHE A 320 6.02 -2.88 3.10
C PHE A 320 5.06 -4.06 2.89
N ALA A 321 4.45 -4.66 3.93
CA ALA A 321 3.51 -5.77 3.73
C ALA A 321 2.11 -5.25 3.31
N THR A 322 1.65 -4.17 3.93
CA THR A 322 0.36 -3.54 3.56
C THR A 322 0.37 -2.93 2.16
N LEU A 323 1.52 -2.43 1.70
CA LEU A 323 1.75 -1.97 0.35
C LEU A 323 1.71 -3.14 -0.64
N ALA A 324 2.25 -4.30 -0.27
CA ALA A 324 2.13 -5.52 -1.09
C ALA A 324 0.68 -5.98 -1.27
N ALA A 325 -0.17 -5.72 -0.26
CA ALA A 325 -1.60 -6.01 -0.29
C ALA A 325 -2.44 -4.88 -0.93
N THR A 326 -1.87 -3.72 -1.25
CA THR A 326 -2.60 -2.57 -1.81
C THR A 326 -2.60 -2.60 -3.33
N ASP A 327 -3.76 -2.67 -3.97
CA ASP A 327 -3.88 -2.78 -5.43
C ASP A 327 -3.69 -1.44 -6.17
N ARG A 328 -2.49 -0.88 -6.04
CA ARG A 328 -2.06 0.33 -6.74
C ARG A 328 -0.67 0.10 -7.34
N PRO A 329 -0.58 -0.33 -8.61
CA PRO A 329 0.71 -0.62 -9.25
C PRO A 329 1.71 0.55 -9.17
N ASP A 330 1.25 1.80 -9.33
CA ASP A 330 2.09 2.99 -9.21
C ASP A 330 2.64 3.21 -7.80
N TYR A 331 1.95 2.74 -6.77
CA TYR A 331 2.45 2.79 -5.39
C TYR A 331 3.43 1.66 -5.11
N ARG A 332 3.22 0.48 -5.71
CA ARG A 332 3.99 -0.75 -5.48
C ARG A 332 5.31 -0.80 -6.24
N LYS A 333 5.25 -0.57 -7.56
CA LYS A 333 6.37 -0.74 -8.50
C LYS A 333 7.68 -0.05 -8.08
N PRO A 334 7.67 1.17 -7.51
CA PRO A 334 8.92 1.83 -7.09
C PRO A 334 9.66 1.16 -5.94
N PHE A 335 9.01 0.28 -5.17
CA PHE A 335 9.55 -0.34 -3.96
C PHE A 335 9.72 -1.86 -4.07
N GLU A 336 9.62 -2.41 -5.27
CA GLU A 336 9.84 -3.84 -5.51
C GLU A 336 11.32 -4.22 -5.29
N PRO A 337 11.62 -5.44 -4.76
CA PRO A 337 10.67 -6.49 -4.39
C PRO A 337 9.93 -6.19 -3.07
N LEU A 338 8.63 -6.49 -3.06
CA LEU A 338 7.76 -6.35 -1.89
C LEU A 338 7.80 -7.62 -1.02
N VAL A 339 7.12 -7.57 0.14
CA VAL A 339 7.01 -8.71 1.06
C VAL A 339 6.41 -9.91 0.32
N PRO A 340 7.12 -11.07 0.29
CA PRO A 340 6.63 -12.26 -0.41
C PRO A 340 5.44 -12.90 0.32
N GLY A 341 4.71 -13.74 -0.42
CA GLY A 341 3.55 -14.46 0.09
C GLY A 341 2.27 -13.62 0.12
N ILE A 342 2.29 -12.38 -0.37
CA ILE A 342 1.08 -11.54 -0.50
C ILE A 342 0.69 -11.50 -1.97
N ARG A 343 -0.56 -11.86 -2.27
CA ARG A 343 -1.10 -11.86 -3.63
C ARG A 343 -2.42 -11.09 -3.69
N ILE A 344 -2.64 -10.43 -4.82
CA ILE A 344 -3.89 -9.73 -5.12
C ILE A 344 -4.61 -10.53 -6.20
N VAL A 345 -5.91 -10.80 -5.98
CA VAL A 345 -6.76 -11.53 -6.92
C VAL A 345 -7.97 -10.69 -7.32
N PRO A 346 -8.49 -10.86 -8.55
CA PRO A 346 -9.73 -10.20 -8.95
C PRO A 346 -10.89 -10.68 -8.07
N ARG A 347 -11.60 -9.75 -7.43
CA ARG A 347 -12.71 -10.07 -6.51
C ARG A 347 -13.85 -10.78 -7.24
N GLU A 348 -14.15 -10.29 -8.43
CA GLU A 348 -15.20 -10.73 -9.33
C GLU A 348 -14.99 -12.14 -9.90
N ASP A 349 -13.77 -12.69 -9.81
CA ASP A 349 -13.45 -14.05 -10.26
C ASP A 349 -13.45 -15.02 -9.08
N TRP A 350 -14.64 -15.54 -8.75
CA TRP A 350 -14.85 -16.46 -7.63
C TRP A 350 -13.98 -17.71 -7.70
N ALA A 351 -13.72 -18.23 -8.91
CA ALA A 351 -12.85 -19.38 -9.11
C ALA A 351 -11.38 -19.04 -8.84
N ALA A 352 -10.92 -17.85 -9.23
CA ALA A 352 -9.60 -17.36 -8.87
C ALA A 352 -9.46 -17.15 -7.35
N VAL A 353 -10.51 -16.65 -6.68
CA VAL A 353 -10.53 -16.54 -5.20
C VAL A 353 -10.43 -17.92 -4.57
N ASP A 354 -11.26 -18.88 -4.98
CA ASP A 354 -11.20 -20.26 -4.48
C ASP A 354 -9.80 -20.85 -4.67
N HIS A 355 -9.23 -20.76 -5.87
CA HIS A 355 -7.91 -21.30 -6.16
C HIS A 355 -6.79 -20.62 -5.34
N ALA A 356 -6.93 -19.33 -5.06
CA ALA A 356 -5.92 -18.56 -4.36
C ALA A 356 -5.85 -18.85 -2.86
N VAL A 357 -6.99 -19.15 -2.22
CA VAL A 357 -7.08 -19.40 -0.77
C VAL A 357 -6.70 -20.84 -0.46
N SER A 358 -5.41 -21.13 -0.29
CA SER A 358 -4.92 -22.49 -0.05
C SER A 358 -5.05 -22.91 1.41
N ALA A 359 -5.66 -24.06 1.67
CA ALA A 359 -5.74 -24.64 3.02
C ALA A 359 -4.37 -24.89 3.67
N SER A 360 -3.32 -25.17 2.89
CA SER A 360 -1.98 -25.46 3.42
C SER A 360 -1.05 -24.25 3.49
N ARG A 361 -1.34 -23.16 2.78
CA ARG A 361 -0.41 -22.03 2.64
C ARG A 361 -0.98 -20.67 3.05
N THR A 362 -2.29 -20.49 3.00
CA THR A 362 -2.94 -19.19 3.26
C THR A 362 -3.22 -19.01 4.74
N ALA A 363 -2.59 -18.00 5.34
CA ALA A 363 -2.83 -17.60 6.71
C ALA A 363 -4.11 -16.78 6.85
N ALA A 364 -4.32 -15.84 5.93
CA ALA A 364 -5.52 -15.03 5.92
C ALA A 364 -5.92 -14.51 4.53
N VAL A 365 -7.18 -14.14 4.46
CA VAL A 365 -7.76 -13.28 3.43
C VAL A 365 -8.02 -11.92 4.06
N ILE A 366 -7.67 -10.81 3.39
CA ILE A 366 -7.99 -9.44 3.84
C ILE A 366 -8.97 -8.77 2.88
N VAL A 367 -10.04 -8.19 3.42
CA VAL A 367 -11.13 -7.54 2.66
C VAL A 367 -11.52 -6.23 3.33
N GLU A 368 -11.76 -5.18 2.54
CA GLU A 368 -12.52 -4.00 2.99
C GLU A 368 -14.02 -4.26 2.73
N PRO A 369 -14.91 -4.28 3.74
CA PRO A 369 -16.36 -4.40 3.51
C PRO A 369 -16.93 -3.31 2.58
N VAL A 370 -16.30 -2.14 2.57
CA VAL A 370 -16.47 -1.10 1.54
C VAL A 370 -15.10 -0.61 1.12
N GLN A 371 -14.69 -0.92 -0.12
CA GLN A 371 -13.42 -0.44 -0.68
C GLN A 371 -13.47 1.05 -0.93
N GLY A 372 -12.75 1.84 -0.13
CA GLY A 372 -12.86 3.30 -0.23
C GLY A 372 -11.98 3.88 -1.33
N GLU A 373 -10.68 3.67 -1.24
CA GLU A 373 -9.74 4.10 -2.28
C GLU A 373 -10.01 3.37 -3.62
N GLY A 374 -10.58 2.17 -3.60
CA GLY A 374 -11.07 1.44 -4.77
C GLY A 374 -12.29 2.08 -5.48
N GLY A 375 -12.68 3.28 -5.06
CA GLY A 375 -13.77 4.05 -5.64
C GLY A 375 -15.08 3.89 -4.89
N VAL A 376 -15.05 3.72 -3.57
CA VAL A 376 -16.25 3.58 -2.70
C VAL A 376 -17.17 2.47 -3.20
N ARG A 377 -16.65 1.24 -3.27
CA ARG A 377 -17.37 0.05 -3.74
C ARG A 377 -17.73 -0.83 -2.54
N PRO A 378 -19.00 -0.85 -2.11
CA PRO A 378 -19.46 -1.82 -1.12
C PRO A 378 -19.31 -3.23 -1.67
N VAL A 379 -18.87 -4.16 -0.82
CA VAL A 379 -18.77 -5.58 -1.19
C VAL A 379 -20.12 -6.25 -0.91
N ASP A 380 -20.51 -7.12 -1.84
CA ASP A 380 -21.77 -7.86 -1.76
C ASP A 380 -21.75 -8.88 -0.63
N ALA A 381 -22.86 -8.98 0.11
CA ALA A 381 -22.97 -9.89 1.26
C ALA A 381 -22.81 -11.36 0.85
N GLU A 382 -23.33 -11.75 -0.32
CA GLU A 382 -23.17 -13.08 -0.89
C GLU A 382 -21.70 -13.45 -1.08
N TRP A 383 -20.91 -12.53 -1.62
CA TRP A 383 -19.48 -12.75 -1.84
C TRP A 383 -18.71 -12.81 -0.52
N LEU A 384 -19.04 -11.95 0.46
CA LEU A 384 -18.45 -12.01 1.79
C LEU A 384 -18.77 -13.33 2.51
N GLY A 385 -20.01 -13.83 2.35
CA GLY A 385 -20.44 -15.13 2.87
C GLY A 385 -19.63 -16.27 2.27
N PHE A 386 -19.46 -16.28 0.94
CA PHE A 386 -18.60 -17.24 0.26
C PHE A 386 -17.16 -17.23 0.78
N VAL A 387 -16.54 -16.05 0.91
CA VAL A 387 -15.16 -15.96 1.43
C VAL A 387 -15.08 -16.44 2.88
N ARG A 388 -16.10 -16.17 3.71
CA ARG A 388 -16.18 -16.68 5.07
C ARG A 388 -16.23 -18.20 5.11
N GLU A 389 -17.14 -18.82 4.37
CA GLU A 389 -17.28 -20.29 4.29
C GLU A 389 -16.00 -20.94 3.74
N LEU A 390 -15.38 -20.31 2.74
CA LEU A 390 -14.11 -20.73 2.16
C LEU A 390 -12.98 -20.69 3.19
N CYS A 391 -12.92 -19.64 4.00
CA CYS A 391 -11.92 -19.48 5.05
C CYS A 391 -12.12 -20.52 6.17
N ASP A 392 -13.37 -20.73 6.60
CA ASP A 392 -13.72 -21.71 7.63
C ASP A 392 -13.33 -23.13 7.21
N SER A 393 -13.71 -23.54 5.99
CA SER A 393 -13.43 -24.89 5.48
C SER A 393 -11.95 -25.18 5.28
N ARG A 394 -11.10 -24.14 5.25
CA ARG A 394 -9.66 -24.24 4.97
C ARG A 394 -8.77 -23.85 6.16
N GLY A 395 -9.37 -23.51 7.30
CA GLY A 395 -8.64 -23.02 8.48
C GLY A 395 -7.81 -21.78 8.17
N VAL A 396 -8.41 -20.82 7.48
CA VAL A 396 -7.82 -19.53 7.08
C VAL A 396 -8.55 -18.43 7.86
N ALA A 397 -7.83 -17.43 8.35
CA ALA A 397 -8.47 -16.30 9.02
C ALA A 397 -9.03 -15.31 8.00
N ILE A 398 -10.17 -14.69 8.29
CA ILE A 398 -10.65 -13.53 7.54
C ILE A 398 -10.33 -12.25 8.33
N ILE A 399 -9.69 -11.30 7.64
CA ILE A 399 -9.37 -9.97 8.17
C ILE A 399 -10.30 -8.97 7.49
N PHE A 400 -11.10 -8.25 8.27
CA PHE A 400 -11.83 -7.09 7.78
C PHE A 400 -11.07 -5.81 8.08
N ASP A 401 -10.65 -5.14 7.00
CA ASP A 401 -10.10 -3.80 7.05
C ASP A 401 -11.24 -2.78 7.13
N GLU A 402 -11.54 -2.38 8.35
CA GLU A 402 -12.54 -1.36 8.66
C GLU A 402 -11.89 -0.02 9.03
N VAL A 403 -10.64 0.20 8.66
CA VAL A 403 -9.93 1.47 8.89
C VAL A 403 -10.73 2.65 8.37
N GLN A 404 -11.36 2.53 7.20
CA GLN A 404 -12.17 3.61 6.61
C GLN A 404 -13.67 3.45 6.79
N CYS A 405 -14.19 2.22 6.69
CA CYS A 405 -15.63 1.97 6.63
C CYS A 405 -16.26 1.64 7.99
N GLY A 406 -15.46 1.42 9.04
CA GLY A 406 -15.93 1.21 10.40
C GLY A 406 -16.22 2.50 11.16
N LEU A 407 -16.44 2.35 12.46
CA LEU A 407 -16.69 3.41 13.44
C LEU A 407 -17.80 4.37 12.99
N GLY A 408 -18.98 3.83 12.71
CA GLY A 408 -20.16 4.63 12.38
C GLY A 408 -20.24 5.09 10.93
N ARG A 409 -19.14 4.99 10.15
CA ARG A 409 -19.07 5.57 8.79
C ARG A 409 -20.18 5.08 7.87
N THR A 410 -20.48 3.78 7.94
CA THR A 410 -21.50 3.12 7.11
C THR A 410 -22.90 3.18 7.70
N GLY A 411 -23.09 3.73 8.91
CA GLY A 411 -24.38 3.83 9.61
C GLY A 411 -24.63 2.76 10.68
N SER A 412 -23.72 1.79 10.80
CA SER A 412 -23.54 0.87 11.94
C SER A 412 -22.19 1.14 12.60
N LEU A 413 -21.98 0.65 13.82
CA LEU A 413 -20.70 0.87 14.50
C LEU A 413 -19.57 0.21 13.70
N PHE A 414 -19.75 -1.03 13.29
CA PHE A 414 -18.87 -1.73 12.36
C PHE A 414 -19.60 -2.08 11.05
N ALA A 415 -18.91 -2.00 9.93
CA ALA A 415 -19.47 -2.29 8.60
C ALA A 415 -19.86 -3.78 8.46
N TYR A 416 -19.16 -4.68 9.15
CA TYR A 416 -19.45 -6.11 9.13
C TYR A 416 -20.87 -6.44 9.64
N GLU A 417 -21.42 -5.61 10.54
CA GLU A 417 -22.80 -5.76 11.04
C GLU A 417 -23.81 -5.70 9.89
N GLN A 418 -23.59 -4.82 8.92
CA GLN A 418 -24.44 -4.71 7.72
C GLN A 418 -24.13 -5.78 6.68
N ALA A 419 -22.92 -6.32 6.68
CA ALA A 419 -22.55 -7.42 5.80
C ALA A 419 -23.14 -8.77 6.27
N GLY A 420 -23.48 -8.89 7.56
CA GLY A 420 -23.95 -10.15 8.15
C GLY A 420 -22.87 -11.22 8.27
N VAL A 421 -21.60 -10.84 8.13
CA VAL A 421 -20.44 -11.75 8.15
C VAL A 421 -19.49 -11.29 9.25
N VAL A 422 -19.16 -12.18 10.18
CA VAL A 422 -18.27 -11.87 11.31
C VAL A 422 -16.83 -12.26 10.95
N PRO A 423 -15.84 -11.35 11.11
CA PRO A 423 -14.45 -11.67 10.82
C PRO A 423 -13.74 -12.36 11.98
N ASP A 424 -12.54 -12.89 11.74
CA ASP A 424 -11.66 -13.41 12.81
C ASP A 424 -10.80 -12.29 13.41
N ILE A 425 -10.45 -11.32 12.56
CA ILE A 425 -9.63 -10.16 12.88
C ILE A 425 -10.26 -8.93 12.22
N LEU A 426 -10.36 -7.83 12.95
CA LEU A 426 -10.85 -6.56 12.42
C LEU A 426 -9.87 -5.44 12.75
N THR A 427 -9.57 -4.59 11.77
CA THR A 427 -8.66 -3.45 11.96
C THR A 427 -9.41 -2.12 11.90
N LEU A 428 -9.02 -1.20 12.79
CA LEU A 428 -9.62 0.13 12.95
C LEU A 428 -8.53 1.18 12.98
N ALA A 429 -8.86 2.40 12.53
CA ALA A 429 -8.05 3.60 12.75
C ALA A 429 -8.92 4.84 12.48
N LYS A 430 -8.39 5.84 11.76
CA LYS A 430 -9.10 7.04 11.27
C LYS A 430 -10.05 7.66 12.33
N PRO A 431 -11.39 7.42 12.37
CA PRO A 431 -12.24 7.99 13.43
C PRO A 431 -11.82 7.65 14.87
N LEU A 432 -11.11 6.55 15.09
CA LEU A 432 -10.90 5.93 16.41
C LEU A 432 -10.54 6.92 17.52
N ALA A 433 -9.63 7.85 17.25
CA ALA A 433 -9.16 8.83 18.22
C ALA A 433 -9.45 10.29 17.79
N GLY A 434 -10.48 10.50 16.96
CA GLY A 434 -10.96 11.84 16.62
C GLY A 434 -9.91 12.76 15.98
N GLY A 435 -9.00 12.21 15.17
CA GLY A 435 -7.92 12.95 14.52
C GLY A 435 -6.52 12.74 15.14
N LEU A 436 -6.43 12.16 16.34
CA LEU A 436 -5.14 11.73 16.90
C LEU A 436 -4.68 10.41 16.23
N PRO A 437 -3.36 10.16 16.11
CA PRO A 437 -2.85 8.92 15.52
C PRO A 437 -3.19 7.72 16.40
N MET A 438 -4.06 6.84 15.91
CA MET A 438 -4.36 5.57 16.55
C MET A 438 -4.85 4.54 15.53
N GLY A 439 -4.47 3.30 15.74
CA GLY A 439 -5.08 2.13 15.12
C GLY A 439 -5.40 1.08 16.19
N ALA A 440 -6.26 0.13 15.86
CA ALA A 440 -6.57 -1.02 16.70
C ALA A 440 -6.73 -2.29 15.86
N VAL A 441 -6.43 -3.43 16.47
CA VAL A 441 -6.72 -4.76 15.95
C VAL A 441 -7.60 -5.45 16.98
N LEU A 442 -8.80 -5.83 16.58
CA LEU A 442 -9.75 -6.61 17.36
C LEU A 442 -9.70 -8.06 16.90
N VAL A 443 -9.56 -9.00 17.83
CA VAL A 443 -9.37 -10.42 17.51
C VAL A 443 -10.22 -11.33 18.38
N THR A 444 -10.59 -12.49 17.85
CA THR A 444 -11.19 -13.58 18.63
C THR A 444 -10.18 -14.17 19.63
N SER A 445 -10.70 -14.87 20.64
CA SER A 445 -9.90 -15.62 21.62
C SER A 445 -8.97 -16.64 20.95
N ALA A 446 -9.42 -17.26 19.86
CA ALA A 446 -8.62 -18.24 19.11
C ALA A 446 -7.34 -17.61 18.54
N VAL A 447 -7.44 -16.44 17.90
CA VAL A 447 -6.29 -15.72 17.37
C VAL A 447 -5.43 -15.16 18.51
N ALA A 448 -6.06 -14.60 19.54
CA ALA A 448 -5.35 -14.04 20.70
C ALA A 448 -4.49 -15.08 21.43
N ALA A 449 -4.99 -16.31 21.60
CA ALA A 449 -4.30 -17.39 22.30
C ALA A 449 -2.99 -17.83 21.61
N ALA A 450 -2.83 -17.57 20.31
CA ALA A 450 -1.60 -17.87 19.59
C ALA A 450 -0.47 -16.85 19.83
N LEU A 451 -0.79 -15.67 20.36
CA LEU A 451 0.16 -14.59 20.61
C LEU A 451 0.74 -14.68 22.02
N LYS A 452 2.05 -14.43 22.13
CA LYS A 452 2.78 -14.37 23.40
C LYS A 452 3.45 -13.01 23.59
N PRO A 453 3.73 -12.60 24.85
CA PRO A 453 4.55 -11.42 25.10
C PRO A 453 5.85 -11.45 24.27
N GLY A 454 6.09 -10.38 23.49
CA GLY A 454 7.25 -10.26 22.60
C GLY A 454 7.00 -10.58 21.11
N ASP A 455 5.89 -11.25 20.74
CA ASP A 455 5.59 -11.57 19.33
C ASP A 455 5.30 -10.30 18.49
N HIS A 456 4.77 -9.25 19.13
CA HIS A 456 4.50 -7.95 18.54
C HIS A 456 4.60 -6.86 19.60
N ALA A 457 4.96 -5.64 19.19
CA ALA A 457 5.12 -4.51 20.10
C ALA A 457 4.92 -3.18 19.38
N THR A 458 4.68 -2.14 20.16
CA THR A 458 4.68 -0.74 19.72
C THR A 458 5.08 0.11 20.90
N THR A 459 5.82 1.19 20.63
CA THR A 459 6.16 2.16 21.68
C THR A 459 4.93 2.96 22.06
N PHE A 460 4.32 3.67 21.09
CA PHE A 460 3.29 4.67 21.37
C PHE A 460 1.85 4.14 21.38
N GLY A 461 1.60 3.00 20.74
CA GLY A 461 0.25 2.47 20.60
C GLY A 461 -0.41 2.24 21.96
N GLY A 462 -1.64 2.73 22.12
CA GLY A 462 -2.39 2.62 23.37
C GLY A 462 -1.99 3.63 24.46
N GLY A 463 -1.19 4.66 24.14
CA GLY A 463 -0.77 5.67 25.11
C GLY A 463 -1.94 6.36 25.86
N PRO A 464 -1.81 6.67 27.18
CA PRO A 464 -2.92 7.12 28.02
C PRO A 464 -3.70 8.32 27.47
N LEU A 465 -3.02 9.31 26.89
CA LEU A 465 -3.68 10.49 26.34
C LEU A 465 -4.55 10.15 25.13
N VAL A 466 -4.01 9.39 24.18
CA VAL A 466 -4.74 9.04 22.95
C VAL A 466 -5.87 8.07 23.27
N ALA A 467 -5.63 7.10 24.16
CA ALA A 467 -6.66 6.15 24.60
C ALA A 467 -7.83 6.83 25.33
N SER A 468 -7.54 7.85 26.15
CA SER A 468 -8.58 8.63 26.86
C SER A 468 -9.50 9.35 25.87
N VAL A 469 -8.93 9.93 24.81
CA VAL A 469 -9.71 10.60 23.76
C VAL A 469 -10.50 9.57 22.94
N ALA A 470 -9.85 8.47 22.54
CA ALA A 470 -10.48 7.43 21.75
C ALA A 470 -11.68 6.78 22.48
N LEU A 471 -11.59 6.56 23.79
CA LEU A 471 -12.70 6.03 24.59
C LEU A 471 -13.96 6.89 24.45
N GLU A 472 -13.82 8.20 24.58
CA GLU A 472 -14.94 9.14 24.50
C GLU A 472 -15.47 9.27 23.07
N VAL A 473 -14.58 9.21 22.07
CA VAL A 473 -14.98 9.21 20.65
C VAL A 473 -15.76 7.95 20.30
N VAL A 474 -15.26 6.77 20.68
CA VAL A 474 -15.94 5.48 20.45
C VAL A 474 -17.31 5.48 21.12
N ARG A 475 -17.42 5.91 22.38
CA ARG A 475 -18.71 6.02 23.08
C ARG A 475 -19.68 6.95 22.39
N THR A 476 -19.21 8.10 21.92
CA THR A 476 -20.04 9.07 21.19
C THR A 476 -20.54 8.49 19.87
N ILE A 477 -19.67 7.84 19.10
CA ILE A 477 -20.03 7.22 17.82
C ILE A 477 -20.98 6.04 18.02
N ALA A 478 -20.76 5.24 19.08
CA ALA A 478 -21.55 4.06 19.37
C ALA A 478 -22.91 4.37 20.04
N ASP A 479 -23.21 5.64 20.29
CA ASP A 479 -24.53 6.06 20.76
C ASP A 479 -25.61 5.72 19.70
N PRO A 480 -26.68 5.01 20.06
CA PRO A 480 -27.73 4.64 19.11
C PRO A 480 -28.39 5.84 18.41
N ALA A 481 -28.54 6.98 19.11
CA ALA A 481 -29.09 8.20 18.54
C ALA A 481 -28.10 8.83 17.54
N PHE A 482 -26.80 8.78 17.82
CA PHE A 482 -25.77 9.22 16.87
C PHE A 482 -25.83 8.38 15.59
N LEU A 483 -25.83 7.04 15.69
CA LEU A 483 -25.90 6.16 14.53
C LEU A 483 -27.22 6.31 13.76
N ALA A 484 -28.34 6.53 14.46
CA ALA A 484 -29.62 6.82 13.82
C ALA A 484 -29.56 8.12 13.00
N ASP A 485 -28.93 9.16 13.53
CA ASP A 485 -28.73 10.40 12.81
C ASP A 485 -27.80 10.25 11.59
N VAL A 486 -26.75 9.42 11.70
CA VAL A 486 -25.90 9.05 10.56
C VAL A 486 -26.73 8.40 9.46
N ARG A 487 -27.58 7.41 9.79
CA ARG A 487 -28.45 6.74 8.80
C ARG A 487 -29.42 7.72 8.14
N ARG A 488 -30.07 8.57 8.93
CA ARG A 488 -30.97 9.61 8.41
C ARG A 488 -30.27 10.57 7.44
N LYS A 489 -29.07 11.04 7.78
CA LYS A 489 -28.25 11.90 6.91
C LYS A 489 -27.79 11.15 5.65
N ALA A 490 -27.43 9.87 5.79
CA ALA A 490 -27.03 9.00 4.68
C ALA A 490 -28.14 8.82 3.66
N GLU A 491 -29.36 8.52 4.11
CA GLU A 491 -30.55 8.41 3.26
C GLU A 491 -30.82 9.71 2.51
N TRP A 492 -30.80 10.84 3.23
CA TRP A 492 -30.97 12.15 2.62
C TRP A 492 -29.90 12.44 1.56
N LEU A 493 -28.62 12.22 1.88
CA LEU A 493 -27.50 12.50 0.98
C LEU A 493 -27.54 11.58 -0.25
N GLY A 494 -27.79 10.28 -0.05
CA GLY A 494 -27.95 9.31 -1.13
C GLY A 494 -29.06 9.70 -2.10
N ALA A 495 -30.23 10.10 -1.59
CA ALA A 495 -31.34 10.57 -2.42
C ALA A 495 -30.97 11.83 -3.23
N ARG A 496 -30.22 12.77 -2.63
CA ARG A 496 -29.75 13.98 -3.32
C ARG A 496 -28.72 13.67 -4.41
N LEU A 497 -27.78 12.77 -4.14
CA LEU A 497 -26.78 12.34 -5.11
C LEU A 497 -27.40 11.57 -6.27
N ALA A 498 -28.38 10.69 -6.01
CA ALA A 498 -29.12 9.99 -7.04
C ALA A 498 -29.88 10.97 -7.96
N ARG A 499 -30.54 11.97 -7.38
CA ARG A 499 -31.22 13.03 -8.14
C ARG A 499 -30.23 13.85 -8.98
N LEU A 500 -29.07 14.19 -8.41
CA LEU A 500 -28.01 14.89 -9.13
C LEU A 500 -27.54 14.07 -10.34
N ALA A 501 -27.28 12.79 -10.16
CA ALA A 501 -26.79 11.90 -11.21
C ALA A 501 -27.81 11.74 -12.35
N ALA A 502 -29.10 11.64 -12.04
CA ALA A 502 -30.16 11.57 -13.06
C ALA A 502 -30.18 12.80 -13.99
N GLY A 503 -29.80 13.98 -13.48
CA GLY A 503 -29.73 15.22 -14.26
C GLY A 503 -28.34 15.52 -14.85
N ALA A 504 -27.34 14.68 -14.60
CA ALA A 504 -25.94 14.96 -14.94
C ALA A 504 -25.35 13.87 -15.83
N PRO A 505 -25.37 14.02 -17.17
CA PRO A 505 -24.87 13.01 -18.12
C PRO A 505 -23.41 12.60 -17.90
N ARG A 506 -22.61 13.46 -17.26
CA ARG A 506 -21.21 13.20 -16.90
C ARG A 506 -21.04 12.18 -15.79
N VAL A 507 -22.08 11.92 -15.00
CA VAL A 507 -22.07 10.92 -13.93
C VAL A 507 -22.36 9.55 -14.53
N ALA A 508 -21.47 8.60 -14.27
CA ALA A 508 -21.61 7.20 -14.65
C ALA A 508 -22.39 6.43 -13.59
N GLU A 509 -22.05 6.62 -12.32
CA GLU A 509 -22.61 5.85 -11.20
C GLU A 509 -22.56 6.65 -9.89
N VAL A 510 -23.53 6.40 -9.01
CA VAL A 510 -23.52 6.82 -7.61
C VAL A 510 -23.63 5.58 -6.75
N ARG A 511 -22.72 5.43 -5.79
CA ARG A 511 -22.65 4.26 -4.90
C ARG A 511 -22.07 4.63 -3.55
N GLY A 512 -22.39 3.85 -2.53
CA GLY A 512 -21.92 4.13 -1.18
C GLY A 512 -22.75 3.43 -0.10
N ARG A 513 -22.31 3.57 1.14
CA ARG A 513 -23.04 3.17 2.35
C ARG A 513 -22.83 4.22 3.44
N GLY A 514 -23.86 4.50 4.23
CA GLY A 514 -23.81 5.52 5.27
C GLY A 514 -23.37 6.88 4.74
N LEU A 515 -22.35 7.49 5.36
CA LEU A 515 -21.76 8.76 4.93
C LEU A 515 -20.46 8.56 4.15
N MET A 516 -20.37 7.48 3.39
CA MET A 516 -19.28 7.17 2.47
C MET A 516 -19.84 6.98 1.07
N TRP A 517 -19.64 7.99 0.21
CA TRP A 517 -20.24 8.06 -1.13
C TRP A 517 -19.20 8.30 -2.22
N GLY A 518 -19.36 7.57 -3.33
CA GLY A 518 -18.62 7.74 -4.57
C GLY A 518 -19.56 8.23 -5.67
N LEU A 519 -19.06 9.18 -6.46
CA LEU A 519 -19.71 9.67 -7.68
C LEU A 519 -18.75 9.43 -8.84
N GLU A 520 -18.97 8.36 -9.60
CA GLU A 520 -18.12 8.00 -10.73
C GLU A 520 -18.45 8.86 -11.93
N LEU A 521 -17.42 9.41 -12.59
CA LEU A 521 -17.57 10.25 -13.76
C LEU A 521 -17.15 9.49 -15.01
N ARG A 522 -17.85 9.73 -16.14
CA ARG A 522 -17.55 9.11 -17.44
C ARG A 522 -16.22 9.54 -18.05
N SER A 523 -15.67 10.65 -17.57
CA SER A 523 -14.38 11.17 -18.01
C SER A 523 -13.61 11.75 -16.82
N PRO A 524 -12.26 11.77 -16.89
CA PRO A 524 -11.44 12.36 -15.83
C PRO A 524 -11.87 13.80 -15.53
N ALA A 525 -12.07 14.12 -14.25
CA ALA A 525 -12.28 15.50 -13.84
C ALA A 525 -10.94 16.24 -13.78
N ALA A 526 -10.86 17.42 -14.40
CA ALA A 526 -9.80 18.36 -14.09
C ALA A 526 -10.02 18.87 -12.66
N CYS A 527 -9.04 18.69 -11.77
CA CYS A 527 -9.09 19.27 -10.43
C CYS A 527 -9.00 20.79 -10.56
N ARG A 528 -10.14 21.48 -10.46
CA ARG A 528 -10.20 22.95 -10.40
C ARG A 528 -10.54 23.35 -8.98
N TRP A 529 -9.54 23.85 -8.25
CA TRP A 529 -9.78 24.60 -7.02
C TRP A 529 -10.21 26.02 -7.42
N GLY A 530 -11.49 26.33 -7.24
CA GLY A 530 -12.03 27.65 -7.57
C GLY A 530 -13.55 27.69 -7.38
N ARG A 531 -13.98 28.64 -6.53
CA ARG A 531 -15.35 29.04 -6.17
C ARG A 531 -16.47 28.24 -6.86
N CYS A 532 -17.18 27.42 -6.07
CA CYS A 532 -18.62 27.26 -6.31
C CYS A 532 -19.26 28.61 -5.96
N SER A 533 -19.52 29.42 -6.97
CA SER A 533 -20.34 30.62 -6.89
C SER A 533 -21.81 30.26 -6.71
#